data_AF-A0A2T1D5R5-F1
#
_entry.id   AF-A0A2T1D5R5-F1
#
_cell.length_a   1.000
_cell.length_b   1.000
_cell.length_c   1.000
_cell.angle_alpha   90.00
_cell.angle_beta   90.00
_cell.angle_gamma   90.00
#
_symmetry.space_group_name_H-M   'P 1'
#
loop_
_entity.id
_entity.type
_entity.pdbx_description
1 polymer ?
#
loop_
_entity_poly.entity_id
_entity_poly.type
_entity_poly.pdbx_seq_one_letter_code
_entity_poly.pdbx_strand_id
1 'polypeptide(L)' 'MSEITIEVSTEVAEAYRSASPEARKQIQAIVSLLLQKPMDSDVAFLRKIMDGISDRAEARGLTPEILESILSEP' A
#
# COMPACT_ATOMS: atom_id res chain seq x y z
N MET A 1 18.71 -9.37 -11.60
CA MET A 1 18.36 -9.92 -10.28
C MET A 1 19.11 -9.08 -9.26
N SER A 2 18.41 -8.55 -8.26
CA SER A 2 19.02 -7.81 -7.14
C SER A 2 18.65 -8.54 -5.86
N GLU A 3 19.57 -8.62 -4.93
CA GLU A 3 19.35 -9.27 -3.63
C GLU A 3 19.13 -8.20 -2.56
N ILE A 4 18.28 -8.52 -1.59
CA ILE A 4 18.09 -7.74 -0.37
C ILE A 4 18.33 -8.66 0.83
N THR A 5 18.88 -8.12 1.91
CA THR A 5 19.04 -8.84 3.17
C THR A 5 17.91 -8.44 4.11
N ILE A 6 17.19 -9.44 4.62
CA ILE A 6 16.11 -9.25 5.58
C ILE A 6 16.53 -9.94 6.88
N GLU A 7 16.58 -9.19 7.97
CA GLU A 7 16.80 -9.78 9.29
C GLU A 7 15.56 -10.54 9.73
N VAL A 8 15.76 -11.77 10.21
CA VAL A 8 14.71 -12.67 10.70
C VAL A 8 15.20 -13.37 11.96
N SER A 9 14.31 -14.03 12.70
CA SER A 9 14.72 -14.86 13.84
C SER A 9 15.66 -16.00 13.41
N THR A 10 16.52 -16.44 14.32
CA THR A 10 17.46 -17.54 14.07
C THR A 10 16.75 -18.79 13.55
N GLU A 11 15.62 -19.15 14.16
CA GLU A 11 14.80 -20.31 13.80
C GLU A 11 14.30 -20.24 12.35
N VAL A 12 13.82 -19.07 11.91
CA VAL A 12 13.35 -18.86 10.53
C VAL A 12 14.51 -18.95 9.54
N ALA A 13 15.66 -18.38 9.89
CA ALA A 13 16.86 -18.43 9.05
C ALA A 13 17.34 -19.88 8.86
N GLU A 14 17.32 -20.68 9.93
CA GLU A 14 17.65 -22.11 9.87
C GLU A 14 16.64 -22.90 9.05
N ALA A 15 15.36 -22.69 9.26
CA ALA A 15 14.30 -23.34 8.48
C ALA A 15 14.46 -23.07 6.98
N TYR A 16 14.68 -21.81 6.57
CA TYR A 16 14.92 -21.46 5.17
C TYR A 16 16.20 -22.10 4.61
N ARG A 17 17.29 -22.13 5.40
CA ARG A 17 18.54 -22.80 5.03
C ARG A 17 18.42 -24.32 4.98
N SER A 18 17.49 -24.94 5.69
CA SER A 18 17.24 -26.39 5.58
C SER A 18 16.28 -26.76 4.45
N ALA A 19 15.52 -25.80 3.92
CA ALA A 19 14.51 -26.06 2.90
C ALA A 19 15.13 -26.46 1.54
N SER A 20 14.38 -27.25 0.77
CA SER A 20 14.78 -27.65 -0.59
C SER A 20 14.89 -26.43 -1.53
N PRO A 21 15.65 -26.54 -2.64
CA PRO A 21 15.74 -25.47 -3.64
C PRO A 21 14.37 -25.00 -4.16
N GLU A 22 13.44 -25.94 -4.38
CA GLU A 22 12.08 -25.65 -4.84
C GLU A 22 11.30 -24.86 -3.80
N ALA A 23 11.37 -25.27 -2.53
CA ALA A 23 10.70 -24.58 -1.43
C ALA A 23 11.26 -23.17 -1.24
N ARG A 24 12.58 -22.99 -1.30
CA ARG A 24 13.21 -21.65 -1.24
C ARG A 24 12.74 -20.76 -2.39
N LYS A 25 12.63 -21.29 -3.61
CA LYS A 25 12.12 -20.55 -4.77
C LYS A 25 10.65 -20.13 -4.60
N GLN A 26 9.82 -20.98 -4.02
CA GLN A 26 8.43 -20.63 -3.68
C GLN A 26 8.38 -19.51 -2.64
N ILE A 27 9.20 -19.60 -1.58
CA ILE A 27 9.29 -18.57 -0.55
C ILE A 27 9.74 -17.23 -1.16
N GLN A 28 10.75 -17.24 -2.02
CA GLN A 28 11.21 -16.03 -2.74
C GLN A 28 10.09 -15.39 -3.57
N ALA A 29 9.27 -16.19 -4.25
CA ALA A 29 8.13 -15.69 -5.02
C ALA A 29 7.07 -15.04 -4.13
N ILE A 30 6.75 -15.65 -2.99
CA ILE A 30 5.80 -15.10 -2.01
C ILE A 30 6.33 -13.79 -1.42
N VAL A 31 7.59 -13.74 -1.00
CA VAL A 31 8.22 -12.52 -0.46
C VAL A 31 8.23 -11.41 -1.53
N SER A 32 8.57 -11.74 -2.78
CA SER A 32 8.55 -10.77 -3.88
C SER A 32 7.15 -10.20 -4.09
N LEU A 33 6.11 -11.03 -4.06
CA LEU A 33 4.72 -10.58 -4.20
C LEU A 33 4.27 -9.70 -3.02
N LEU A 34 4.65 -10.07 -1.79
CA LEU A 34 4.34 -9.29 -0.60
C LEU A 34 5.00 -7.91 -0.63
N LEU A 35 6.27 -7.84 -1.04
CA LEU A 35 7.02 -6.59 -1.14
C LEU A 35 6.66 -5.75 -2.37
N GLN A 36 6.13 -6.38 -3.43
CA GLN A 36 5.52 -5.67 -4.56
C GLN A 36 4.21 -4.99 -4.20
N LYS A 37 3.53 -5.44 -3.13
CA LYS A 37 2.30 -4.80 -2.69
C LYS A 37 2.67 -3.37 -2.24
N PRO A 38 2.21 -2.33 -2.95
CA PRO A 38 2.66 -0.98 -2.66
C PRO A 38 2.22 -0.62 -1.25
N MET A 39 3.16 -0.22 -0.38
CA MET A 39 2.80 0.50 0.85
C MET A 39 2.04 1.80 0.52
N ASP A 40 2.17 2.31 -0.71
CA ASP A 40 1.31 3.36 -1.26
C ASP A 40 -0.15 2.93 -1.47
N SER A 41 -0.52 1.66 -1.28
CA SER A 41 -1.91 1.22 -1.44
C SER A 41 -2.86 1.97 -0.53
N ASP A 42 -2.42 2.33 0.67
CA ASP A 42 -3.28 2.97 1.65
C ASP A 42 -3.47 4.46 1.34
N VAL A 43 -2.41 5.14 0.89
CA VAL A 43 -2.47 6.52 0.42
C VAL A 43 -3.25 6.61 -0.90
N ALA A 44 -3.04 5.67 -1.82
CA ALA A 44 -3.78 5.60 -3.08
C ALA A 44 -5.25 5.26 -2.86
N PHE A 45 -5.55 4.38 -1.90
CA PHE A 45 -6.91 4.04 -1.51
C PHE A 45 -7.62 5.22 -0.84
N LEU A 46 -6.95 5.90 0.09
CA LEU A 46 -7.48 7.12 0.72
C LEU A 46 -7.72 8.21 -0.33
N ARG A 47 -6.77 8.46 -1.23
CA ARG A 47 -6.94 9.39 -2.36
C ARG A 47 -8.16 9.04 -3.19
N LYS A 48 -8.31 7.78 -3.60
CA LYS A 48 -9.47 7.32 -4.37
C LYS A 48 -10.80 7.52 -3.64
N ILE A 49 -10.83 7.33 -2.32
CA ILE A 49 -12.02 7.62 -1.51
C ILE A 49 -12.30 9.11 -1.48
N MET A 50 -11.28 9.94 -1.25
CA MET A 50 -11.40 11.39 -1.21
C MET A 50 -11.86 11.96 -2.55
N ASP A 51 -11.29 11.50 -3.67
CA ASP A 51 -11.71 11.88 -5.03
C ASP A 51 -13.20 11.58 -5.23
N GLY A 52 -13.66 10.38 -4.85
CA GLY A 52 -15.07 10.03 -4.95
C GLY A 52 -15.99 10.81 -3.99
N ILE A 53 -15.46 11.35 -2.88
CA ILE A 53 -16.20 12.27 -2.00
C ILE A 53 -16.31 13.64 -2.69
N SER A 54 -15.21 14.15 -3.24
CA SER A 54 -15.17 15.42 -3.99
C SER A 54 -16.15 15.42 -5.16
N ASP A 55 -16.11 14.38 -6.00
CA ASP A 55 -17.02 14.24 -7.16
C ASP A 55 -18.51 14.31 -6.73
N ARG A 56 -18.86 13.62 -5.64
CA ARG A 56 -20.23 13.62 -5.11
C ARG A 56 -20.61 14.96 -4.50
N ALA A 57 -19.66 15.67 -3.90
CA ALA A 57 -19.91 16.98 -3.32
C ALA A 57 -20.17 18.00 -4.43
N GLU A 58 -19.34 18.02 -5.47
CA GLU A 58 -19.54 18.86 -6.66
C GLU A 58 -20.87 18.57 -7.34
N ALA A 59 -21.20 17.28 -7.56
CA ALA A 59 -22.48 16.87 -8.14
C ALA A 59 -23.70 17.28 -7.29
N ARG A 60 -23.51 17.54 -6.00
CA ARG A 60 -24.54 18.03 -5.06
C ARG A 60 -24.55 19.55 -4.93
N GLY A 61 -23.75 20.26 -5.72
CA GLY A 61 -23.70 21.71 -5.76
C GLY A 61 -22.68 22.33 -4.81
N LEU A 62 -21.74 21.56 -4.25
CA LEU A 62 -20.58 22.15 -3.58
C LEU A 62 -19.62 22.69 -4.65
N THR A 63 -19.77 23.96 -5.01
CA THR A 63 -18.86 24.64 -5.95
C THR A 63 -17.61 25.16 -5.21
N PRO A 64 -16.52 25.46 -5.92
CA PRO A 64 -15.32 26.04 -5.32
C PRO A 64 -15.61 27.29 -4.48
N GLU A 65 -16.53 28.14 -4.92
CA GLU A 65 -16.91 29.38 -4.24
C GLU A 65 -17.67 29.11 -2.92
N ILE A 66 -18.57 28.10 -2.91
CA ILE A 66 -19.29 27.69 -1.70
C ILE A 66 -18.31 27.04 -0.72
N LEU A 67 -17.41 26.19 -1.21
CA LEU A 67 -16.36 25.58 -0.39
C LEU A 67 -15.47 26.65 0.25
N GLU A 68 -15.03 27.65 -0.52
CA GLU A 68 -14.23 28.76 -0.02
C GLU A 68 -14.99 29.58 1.04
N SER A 69 -16.30 29.79 0.85
CA SER A 69 -17.13 30.46 1.86
C SER A 69 -17.20 29.70 3.19
N ILE A 70 -17.36 28.37 3.14
CA ILE A 70 -17.40 27.50 4.33
C ILE A 70 -16.04 27.49 5.04
N LEU A 71 -14.94 27.41 4.29
CA LEU A 71 -13.59 27.37 4.86
C LEU A 71 -13.13 28.71 5.44
N SER A 72 -13.77 29.80 5.02
CA SER A 72 -13.50 31.16 5.49
C SER A 72 -14.39 31.57 6.68
N GLU A 73 -15.34 30.73 7.09
CA GLU A 73 -16.11 30.94 8.32
C GLU A 73 -15.20 30.70 9.56
N PRO A 74 -15.16 31.64 10.52
CA PRO A 74 -14.27 31.58 11.69
C PRO A 74 -14.71 30.59 12.78
#